data_AF-A0A5B0QYN2-F1
#
_entry.id   AF-A0A5B0QYN2-F1
#
_cell.length_a   1.000
_cell.length_b   1.000
_cell.length_c   1.000
_cell.angle_alpha   90.00
_cell.angle_beta   90.00
_cell.angle_gamma   90.00
#
_symmetry.space_group_name_H-M   'P 1'
#
loop_
_entity.id
_entity.type
_entity.pdbx_description
1 polymer ?
#
loop_
_entity_poly.entity_id
_entity_poly.type
_entity_poly.pdbx_seq_one_letter_code
_entity_poly.pdbx_strand_id
1 'polypeptide(L)'
;MSDSEVSSDGELELSSNYDSDPSSSSSEASSISENGKPKPKSTKIVTTGSVMRLLDKLIEKFKSSMNARGKDSDIGLPQDEVDRKNDRLIDLEVDYLPTFKLELGFLLGYLGLHKDPTKHPMTFLDLTHQGLLDVEKSLDAIIECIEDVAFMPPAAQTDDHHYQGSKHFRTDYLMRKLWRLIENDIPELLSYYEDYISTWKSSNSRPSQYNCSSTRHCGGVIVKKTDYCYQFVDKIIHWCQASDFDIIRDEWVLPIPKLDKLLETLTEKAHQDPANTQEVGRPARLARLTIPLLKLARTLITKVSNTKKKELPFSLDDELNTKTLHKLQYAPDSITSDLEDLTRTVLQSVTPINSLAESEAEIRRIIHERVSKSVDNFLTVLALSIIPLDPGSDRHSLESNYQDWFLTWKDMWDDAERRFLDALFDPDQDEEDVDDGRVFEFRFGE
;
A
#
# COMPACT_ATOMS: atom_id res chain seq x y z
N MET A 1 6.22 43.33 -60.47
CA MET A 1 4.91 43.28 -61.14
C MET A 1 3.88 43.16 -60.02
N SER A 2 3.60 44.26 -59.33
CA SER A 2 2.54 45.26 -59.58
C SER A 2 1.53 45.08 -58.44
N ASP A 3 1.42 46.01 -57.48
CA ASP A 3 0.59 47.25 -57.52
C ASP A 3 -0.89 46.87 -57.79
N SER A 4 -1.92 47.21 -57.00
CA SER A 4 -2.29 48.39 -56.20
C SER A 4 -3.56 48.02 -55.38
N GLU A 5 -3.80 48.50 -54.14
CA GLU A 5 -4.41 49.81 -53.77
C GLU A 5 -5.90 49.91 -54.21
N VAL A 6 -6.92 50.06 -53.33
CA VAL A 6 -7.55 51.30 -52.78
C VAL A 6 -8.98 50.87 -52.34
N SER A 7 -9.47 51.08 -51.11
CA SER A 7 -9.98 52.28 -50.40
C SER A 7 -11.47 52.62 -50.60
N SER A 8 -12.04 53.28 -49.57
CA SER A 8 -13.25 54.12 -49.49
C SER A 8 -14.53 53.42 -49.02
N ASP A 9 -15.06 53.66 -47.81
CA ASP A 9 -15.66 54.87 -47.18
C ASP A 9 -17.11 55.17 -47.59
N GLY A 10 -17.94 55.55 -46.60
CA GLY A 10 -19.25 56.21 -46.73
C GLY A 10 -20.32 55.66 -45.75
N GLU A 11 -20.46 56.23 -44.54
CA GLU A 11 -21.50 57.22 -44.11
C GLU A 11 -22.94 56.63 -44.00
N LEU A 12 -23.45 56.39 -42.78
CA LEU A 12 -24.29 57.27 -41.92
C LEU A 12 -25.67 57.64 -42.49
N GLU A 13 -26.74 57.10 -41.87
CA GLU A 13 -28.03 57.82 -41.73
C GLU A 13 -28.74 57.48 -40.40
N LEU A 14 -29.24 58.52 -39.74
CA LEU A 14 -30.11 58.57 -38.56
C LEU A 14 -31.58 58.78 -39.00
N SER A 15 -32.54 58.10 -38.37
CA SER A 15 -33.96 58.51 -38.24
C SER A 15 -34.68 57.45 -37.38
N SER A 16 -35.09 57.69 -36.13
CA SER A 16 -36.12 58.56 -35.53
C SER A 16 -37.42 57.81 -35.17
N ASN A 17 -37.66 57.77 -33.85
CA ASN A 17 -38.92 57.96 -33.11
C ASN A 17 -40.11 56.97 -33.13
N TYR A 18 -40.61 56.83 -31.88
CA TYR A 18 -41.99 56.81 -31.38
C TYR A 18 -42.54 55.52 -30.72
N ASP A 19 -42.76 55.68 -29.40
CA ASP A 19 -43.87 55.27 -28.54
C ASP A 19 -44.23 53.79 -28.32
N SER A 20 -44.10 53.33 -27.07
CA SER A 20 -45.24 53.28 -26.13
C SER A 20 -44.85 52.60 -24.81
N ASP A 21 -44.97 53.35 -23.71
CA ASP A 21 -45.18 52.85 -22.33
C ASP A 21 -46.67 52.42 -22.20
N PRO A 22 -47.11 51.56 -21.25
CA PRO A 22 -46.99 51.89 -19.82
C PRO A 22 -46.90 50.73 -18.79
N SER A 23 -46.16 51.01 -17.71
CA SER A 23 -46.44 50.74 -16.29
C SER A 23 -46.66 49.29 -15.77
N SER A 24 -45.77 48.85 -14.87
CA SER A 24 -46.15 48.52 -13.48
C SER A 24 -44.94 48.43 -12.54
N SER A 25 -45.09 49.14 -11.43
CA SER A 25 -44.15 49.34 -10.32
C SER A 25 -44.13 48.16 -9.35
N SER A 26 -42.94 47.73 -8.90
CA SER A 26 -42.74 47.38 -7.49
C SER A 26 -41.31 47.69 -7.08
N SER A 27 -41.22 48.62 -6.14
CA SER A 27 -40.04 49.26 -5.56
C SER A 27 -39.19 48.34 -4.68
N GLU A 28 -37.90 48.19 -5.02
CA GLU A 28 -36.87 47.82 -4.06
C GLU A 28 -36.49 49.05 -3.22
N ALA A 29 -37.01 49.10 -1.99
CA ALA A 29 -36.58 50.07 -1.00
C ALA A 29 -35.16 49.71 -0.52
N SER A 30 -34.17 50.42 -1.07
CA SER A 30 -32.82 50.50 -0.51
C SER A 30 -32.89 51.15 0.87
N SER A 31 -32.58 50.37 1.92
CA SER A 31 -32.44 50.91 3.27
C SER A 31 -31.05 51.53 3.43
N ILE A 32 -31.02 52.86 3.33
CA ILE A 32 -29.86 53.70 3.67
C ILE A 32 -29.70 53.68 5.20
N SER A 33 -28.49 53.36 5.66
CA SER A 33 -28.06 53.56 7.05
C SER A 33 -27.33 54.89 7.14
N GLU A 34 -27.74 55.75 8.08
CA GLU A 34 -27.00 56.97 8.48
C GLU A 34 -25.68 56.59 9.15
N ASN A 35 -24.67 56.32 8.33
CA ASN A 35 -23.23 56.46 8.57
C ASN A 35 -22.53 55.61 7.50
N GLY A 36 -21.97 56.28 6.50
CA GLY A 36 -21.34 55.68 5.32
C GLY A 36 -20.11 54.80 5.61
N LYS A 37 -20.33 53.64 6.24
CA LYS A 37 -19.41 52.51 6.23
C LYS A 37 -20.11 51.31 5.60
N PRO A 38 -19.44 50.56 4.69
CA PRO A 38 -20.02 49.33 4.17
C PRO A 38 -20.25 48.37 5.33
N LYS A 39 -21.47 47.81 5.43
CA LYS A 39 -21.76 46.66 6.31
C LYS A 39 -20.73 45.58 6.01
N PRO A 40 -20.02 45.02 7.01
CA PRO A 40 -19.22 43.84 6.75
C PRO A 40 -20.15 42.74 6.24
N LYS A 41 -19.84 42.16 5.07
CA LYS A 41 -20.44 40.89 4.65
C LYS A 41 -20.27 39.93 5.82
N SER A 42 -21.35 39.29 6.27
CA SER A 42 -21.32 38.42 7.45
C SER A 42 -20.25 37.35 7.29
N THR A 43 -19.12 37.52 7.96
CA THR A 43 -18.13 36.45 8.12
C THR A 43 -18.86 35.35 8.89
N LYS A 44 -19.21 34.25 8.22
CA LYS A 44 -19.81 33.08 8.87
C LYS A 44 -18.90 32.69 10.02
N ILE A 45 -19.37 32.83 11.27
CA ILE A 45 -18.64 32.36 12.45
C ILE A 45 -18.48 30.85 12.30
N VAL A 46 -17.25 30.35 12.24
CA VAL A 46 -17.02 28.90 12.21
C VAL A 46 -17.35 28.36 13.59
N THR A 47 -18.28 27.41 13.62
CA THR A 47 -18.65 26.70 14.84
C THR A 47 -18.02 25.32 14.85
N THR A 48 -17.91 24.71 16.03
CA THR A 48 -17.53 23.30 16.12
C THR A 48 -18.39 22.40 15.22
N GLY A 49 -19.69 22.66 15.13
CA GLY A 49 -20.59 21.91 14.24
C GLY A 49 -20.30 22.11 12.76
N SER A 50 -19.75 23.26 12.35
CA SER A 50 -19.28 23.46 10.97
C SER A 50 -18.02 22.66 10.67
N VAL A 51 -17.05 22.63 11.60
CA VAL A 51 -15.83 21.84 11.47
C VAL A 51 -16.14 20.34 11.41
N MET A 52 -17.01 19.84 12.31
CA MET A 52 -17.42 18.43 12.31
C MET A 52 -18.08 18.02 10.99
N ARG A 53 -19.03 18.81 10.48
CA ARG A 53 -19.66 18.53 9.18
C ARG A 53 -18.67 18.52 8.01
N LEU A 54 -17.63 19.36 8.08
CA LEU A 54 -16.58 19.36 7.05
C LEU A 54 -15.74 18.09 7.16
N LEU A 55 -15.34 17.67 8.37
CA LEU A 55 -14.63 16.42 8.59
C LEU A 55 -15.43 15.22 8.07
N ASP A 56 -16.71 15.10 8.45
CA ASP A 56 -17.61 14.03 7.97
C ASP A 56 -17.64 13.99 6.43
N LYS A 57 -17.81 15.16 5.79
CA LYS A 57 -17.83 15.29 4.32
C LYS A 57 -16.51 14.81 3.70
N LEU A 58 -15.38 15.22 4.26
CA LEU A 58 -14.05 14.89 3.72
C LEU A 58 -13.72 13.41 3.90
N ILE A 59 -14.04 12.83 5.06
CA ILE A 59 -13.86 11.40 5.33
C ILE A 59 -14.62 10.57 4.29
N GLU A 60 -15.90 10.88 4.07
CA GLU A 60 -16.72 10.14 3.10
C GLU A 60 -16.28 10.35 1.65
N LYS A 61 -15.87 11.59 1.30
CA LYS A 61 -15.29 11.91 -0.02
C LYS A 61 -14.07 11.05 -0.29
N PHE A 62 -13.10 11.02 0.62
CA PHE A 62 -11.82 10.36 0.38
C PHE A 62 -11.89 8.84 0.47
N LYS A 63 -12.76 8.27 1.31
CA LYS A 63 -13.01 6.81 1.32
C LYS A 63 -13.57 6.26 0.01
N SER A 64 -14.20 7.12 -0.81
CA SER A 64 -14.87 6.73 -2.05
C SER A 64 -14.20 7.35 -3.27
N SER A 65 -12.90 7.68 -3.18
CA SER A 65 -12.24 8.47 -4.20
C SER A 65 -11.90 7.67 -5.45
N MET A 66 -11.61 6.37 -5.34
CA MET A 66 -11.40 5.49 -6.48
C MET A 66 -12.75 5.04 -7.08
N ASN A 67 -13.23 5.75 -8.11
CA ASN A 67 -14.47 5.38 -8.80
C ASN A 67 -14.27 4.81 -10.22
N ALA A 68 -13.05 4.81 -10.77
CA ALA A 68 -12.78 4.23 -12.07
C ALA A 68 -11.36 3.65 -12.14
N ARG A 69 -11.26 2.36 -12.43
CA ARG A 69 -10.00 1.78 -12.90
C ARG A 69 -9.85 2.21 -14.36
N GLY A 70 -8.77 2.91 -14.71
CA GLY A 70 -8.43 3.18 -16.10
C GLY A 70 -8.45 1.87 -16.90
N LYS A 71 -8.98 1.89 -18.12
CA LYS A 71 -8.90 0.72 -19.00
C LYS A 71 -7.45 0.56 -19.44
N ASP A 72 -6.96 -0.67 -19.40
CA ASP A 72 -5.67 -1.01 -20.00
C ASP A 72 -5.75 -0.71 -21.50
N SER A 73 -4.78 0.03 -22.02
CA SER A 73 -4.62 0.25 -23.45
C SER A 73 -3.68 -0.80 -24.01
N ASP A 74 -4.12 -1.55 -25.02
CA ASP A 74 -3.25 -2.44 -25.80
C ASP A 74 -2.40 -1.68 -26.83
N ILE A 75 -2.58 -0.35 -26.94
CA ILE A 75 -1.89 0.51 -27.89
C ILE A 75 -0.78 1.28 -27.15
N GLY A 76 0.42 1.32 -27.75
CA GLY A 76 1.53 2.12 -27.25
C GLY A 76 1.20 3.62 -27.25
N LEU A 77 1.69 4.34 -26.23
CA LEU A 77 1.47 5.78 -26.12
C LEU A 77 2.43 6.55 -27.05
N PRO A 78 1.97 7.63 -27.70
CA PRO A 78 2.83 8.60 -28.39
C PRO A 78 3.88 9.21 -27.45
N GLN A 79 5.07 9.52 -27.96
CA GLN A 79 6.19 10.04 -27.15
C GLN A 79 5.85 11.36 -26.44
N ASP A 80 5.10 12.25 -27.09
CA ASP A 80 4.64 13.52 -26.50
C ASP A 80 3.72 13.31 -25.30
N GLU A 81 2.90 12.25 -25.32
CA GLU A 81 2.06 11.88 -24.17
C GLU A 81 2.91 11.30 -23.02
N VAL A 82 3.94 10.51 -23.35
CA VAL A 82 4.89 9.96 -22.38
C VAL A 82 5.68 11.07 -21.69
N ASP A 83 6.21 12.01 -22.46
CA ASP A 83 6.97 13.16 -21.94
C ASP A 83 6.09 13.99 -20.99
N ARG A 84 4.85 14.29 -21.41
CA ARG A 84 3.87 14.99 -20.57
C ARG A 84 3.56 14.25 -19.26
N LYS A 85 3.41 12.93 -19.30
CA LYS A 85 3.16 12.10 -18.10
C LYS A 85 4.39 12.05 -17.17
N ASN A 86 5.60 12.06 -17.73
CA ASN A 86 6.83 12.15 -16.95
C ASN A 86 6.97 13.52 -16.28
N ASP A 87 6.68 14.63 -16.98
CA ASP A 87 6.67 15.98 -16.39
C ASP A 87 5.69 16.07 -15.22
N ARG A 88 4.50 15.49 -15.40
CA ARG A 88 3.47 15.36 -14.36
C ARG A 88 3.94 14.57 -13.13
N LEU A 89 4.72 13.50 -13.31
CA LEU A 89 5.31 12.75 -12.20
C LEU A 89 6.35 13.58 -11.45
N ILE A 90 7.09 14.43 -12.16
CA ILE A 90 8.01 15.39 -11.53
C ILE A 90 7.22 16.39 -10.69
N ASP A 91 6.13 16.97 -11.22
CA ASP A 91 5.26 17.89 -10.46
C ASP A 91 4.69 17.24 -9.19
N LEU A 92 4.27 15.96 -9.28
CA LEU A 92 3.83 15.18 -8.13
C LEU A 92 4.90 15.12 -7.04
N GLU A 93 6.14 14.86 -7.43
CA GLU A 93 7.30 14.73 -6.55
C GLU A 93 7.71 16.07 -5.92
N VAL A 94 7.87 17.12 -6.73
CA VAL A 94 8.54 18.35 -6.31
C VAL A 94 7.58 19.42 -5.79
N ASP A 95 6.29 19.33 -6.12
CA ASP A 95 5.28 20.32 -5.73
C ASP A 95 4.13 19.69 -4.94
N TYR A 96 3.35 18.79 -5.55
CA TYR A 96 2.07 18.37 -4.95
C TYR A 96 2.23 17.63 -3.62
N LEU A 97 3.16 16.67 -3.53
CA LEU A 97 3.43 15.93 -2.28
C LEU A 97 4.05 16.81 -1.18
N PRO A 98 5.07 17.64 -1.46
CA PRO A 98 5.57 18.62 -0.51
C PRO A 98 4.51 19.61 -0.02
N THR A 99 3.69 20.15 -0.93
CA THR A 99 2.60 21.09 -0.60
C THR A 99 1.59 20.42 0.32
N PHE A 100 1.14 19.20 0.02
CA PHE A 100 0.27 18.44 0.90
C PHE A 100 0.85 18.25 2.31
N LYS A 101 2.16 17.95 2.41
CA LYS A 101 2.86 17.79 3.69
C LYS A 101 2.86 19.08 4.51
N LEU A 102 3.06 20.23 3.85
CA LEU A 102 2.97 21.55 4.46
C LEU A 102 1.56 21.83 5.00
N GLU A 103 0.52 21.55 4.21
CA GLU A 103 -0.88 21.77 4.64
C GLU A 103 -1.27 20.92 5.85
N LEU A 104 -0.85 19.65 5.90
CA LEU A 104 -1.01 18.81 7.09
C LEU A 104 -0.29 19.41 8.32
N GLY A 105 0.84 20.07 8.13
CA GLY A 105 1.61 20.72 9.20
C GLY A 105 0.91 21.94 9.76
N PHE A 106 0.36 22.76 8.88
CA PHE A 106 -0.48 23.88 9.28
C PHE A 106 -1.72 23.41 10.04
N LEU A 107 -2.43 22.41 9.50
CA LEU A 107 -3.61 21.83 10.15
C LEU A 107 -3.30 21.30 11.56
N LEU A 108 -2.16 20.62 11.74
CA LEU A 108 -1.70 20.18 13.07
C LEU A 108 -1.41 21.37 14.00
N GLY A 109 -0.74 22.41 13.47
CA GLY A 109 -0.44 23.64 14.20
C GLY A 109 -1.69 24.36 14.74
N TYR A 110 -2.79 24.32 14.00
CA TYR A 110 -4.06 24.98 14.38
C TYR A 110 -4.77 24.34 15.58
N LEU A 111 -4.37 23.15 16.00
CA LEU A 111 -4.88 22.53 17.23
C LEU A 111 -4.36 23.23 18.50
N GLY A 112 -3.26 23.99 18.40
CA GLY A 112 -2.69 24.70 19.55
C GLY A 112 -2.24 23.76 20.67
N LEU A 113 -1.72 22.58 20.32
CA LEU A 113 -1.24 21.58 21.28
C LEU A 113 0.01 22.10 22.02
N HIS A 114 -0.03 22.09 23.35
CA HIS A 114 1.10 22.51 24.19
C HIS A 114 1.94 21.31 24.65
N LYS A 115 3.26 21.50 24.70
CA LYS A 115 4.18 20.53 25.33
C LYS A 115 4.01 20.44 26.84
N ASP A 116 3.53 21.53 27.46
CA ASP A 116 3.27 21.59 28.90
C ASP A 116 1.93 20.91 29.23
N PRO A 117 1.92 19.83 30.02
CA PRO A 117 0.72 19.09 30.34
C PRO A 117 -0.28 19.89 31.18
N THR A 118 0.11 21.01 31.78
CA THR A 118 -0.78 21.86 32.58
C THR A 118 -1.59 22.86 31.75
N LYS A 119 -1.22 23.08 30.48
CA LYS A 119 -1.89 24.02 29.60
C LYS A 119 -2.98 23.34 28.78
N HIS A 120 -4.16 23.93 28.78
CA HIS A 120 -5.24 23.51 27.91
C HIS A 120 -4.95 23.88 26.46
N PRO A 121 -5.22 23.01 25.47
CA PRO A 121 -5.03 23.36 24.06
C PRO A 121 -5.86 24.56 23.63
N MET A 122 -5.25 25.44 22.84
CA MET A 122 -5.88 26.61 22.24
C MET A 122 -6.21 26.35 20.77
N THR A 123 -7.21 25.51 20.52
CA THR A 123 -7.64 25.17 19.15
C THR A 123 -8.25 26.38 18.45
N PHE A 124 -7.73 26.71 17.27
CA PHE A 124 -8.23 27.80 16.43
C PHE A 124 -9.25 27.26 15.41
N LEU A 125 -10.55 27.30 15.72
CA LEU A 125 -11.58 26.69 14.88
C LEU A 125 -11.64 27.24 13.45
N ASP A 126 -11.51 28.57 13.27
CA ASP A 126 -11.51 29.20 11.94
C ASP A 126 -10.33 28.70 11.09
N LEU A 127 -9.13 28.65 11.69
CA LEU A 127 -7.92 28.17 11.01
C LEU A 127 -7.97 26.65 10.78
N THR A 128 -8.51 25.89 11.71
CA THR A 128 -8.70 24.43 11.55
C THR A 128 -9.65 24.16 10.39
N HIS A 129 -10.74 24.89 10.28
CA HIS A 129 -11.67 24.78 9.16
C HIS A 129 -10.99 25.14 7.83
N GLN A 130 -10.19 26.21 7.79
CA GLN A 130 -9.45 26.59 6.59
C GLN A 130 -8.41 25.55 6.21
N GLY A 131 -7.59 25.06 7.15
CA GLY A 131 -6.59 24.03 6.92
C GLY A 131 -7.20 22.72 6.41
N LEU A 132 -8.42 22.37 6.81
CA LEU A 132 -9.13 21.22 6.25
C LEU A 132 -9.48 21.41 4.76
N LEU A 133 -9.84 22.63 4.35
CA LEU A 133 -10.08 22.95 2.93
C LEU A 133 -8.78 22.98 2.13
N ASP A 134 -7.69 23.42 2.73
CA ASP A 134 -6.37 23.45 2.07
C ASP A 134 -5.82 22.02 1.88
N VAL A 135 -6.03 21.14 2.87
CA VAL A 135 -5.80 19.70 2.75
C VAL A 135 -6.71 19.08 1.69
N GLU A 136 -7.99 19.45 1.62
CA GLU A 136 -8.90 18.97 0.57
C GLU A 136 -8.38 19.32 -0.82
N LYS A 137 -8.00 20.59 -1.02
CA LYS A 137 -7.51 21.10 -2.30
C LYS A 137 -6.20 20.43 -2.73
N SER A 138 -5.26 20.22 -1.81
CA SER A 138 -3.98 19.57 -2.12
C SER A 138 -4.16 18.09 -2.47
N LEU A 139 -5.06 17.38 -1.79
CA LEU A 139 -5.42 16.00 -2.14
C LEU A 139 -6.13 15.90 -3.48
N ASP A 140 -7.04 16.82 -3.79
CA ASP A 140 -7.70 16.86 -5.11
C ASP A 140 -6.68 17.06 -6.24
N ALA A 141 -5.69 17.95 -6.06
CA ALA A 141 -4.61 18.12 -7.03
C ALA A 141 -3.75 16.85 -7.21
N ILE A 142 -3.47 16.13 -6.10
CA ILE A 142 -2.78 14.83 -6.17
C ILE A 142 -3.63 13.80 -6.91
N ILE A 143 -4.94 13.72 -6.65
CA ILE A 143 -5.87 12.80 -7.33
C ILE A 143 -5.86 13.07 -8.83
N GLU A 144 -6.09 14.31 -9.25
CA GLU A 144 -6.03 14.72 -10.66
C GLU A 144 -4.65 14.38 -11.27
N CYS A 145 -3.58 14.53 -10.48
CA CYS A 145 -2.22 14.18 -10.88
C CYS A 145 -2.00 12.67 -11.08
N ILE A 146 -2.68 11.83 -10.31
CA ILE A 146 -2.55 10.37 -10.43
C ILE A 146 -3.41 9.87 -11.58
N GLU A 147 -4.66 10.33 -11.66
CA GLU A 147 -5.61 9.89 -12.66
C GLU A 147 -5.07 10.12 -14.08
N ASP A 148 -4.52 11.29 -14.37
CA ASP A 148 -4.01 11.55 -15.72
C ASP A 148 -2.65 10.90 -16.03
N VAL A 149 -1.84 10.54 -15.02
CA VAL A 149 -0.60 9.77 -15.25
C VAL A 149 -0.88 8.28 -15.37
N ALA A 150 -1.63 7.72 -14.43
CA ALA A 150 -1.81 6.27 -14.27
C ALA A 150 -2.97 5.71 -15.12
N PHE A 151 -3.97 6.51 -15.51
CA PHE A 151 -5.01 6.03 -16.42
C PHE A 151 -4.50 5.98 -17.84
N MET A 152 -4.99 4.99 -18.59
CA MET A 152 -4.49 4.66 -19.92
C MET A 152 -2.97 4.44 -19.87
N PRO A 153 -2.50 3.45 -19.09
CA PRO A 153 -1.09 3.16 -19.05
C PRO A 153 -0.61 2.70 -20.43
N PRO A 154 0.66 2.93 -20.77
CA PRO A 154 1.24 2.29 -21.94
C PRO A 154 1.12 0.77 -21.82
N ALA A 155 0.97 0.10 -22.95
CA ALA A 155 0.83 -1.34 -22.98
C ALA A 155 2.00 -2.01 -22.24
N ALA A 156 1.69 -2.92 -21.31
CA ALA A 156 2.66 -3.75 -20.59
C ALA A 156 3.27 -4.81 -21.53
N GLN A 157 3.93 -4.34 -22.58
CA GLN A 157 4.62 -5.14 -23.58
C GLN A 157 5.94 -5.66 -23.01
N THR A 158 6.58 -6.54 -23.77
CA THR A 158 7.89 -7.10 -23.40
C THR A 158 9.03 -6.07 -23.43
N ASP A 159 8.78 -4.90 -24.02
CA ASP A 159 9.75 -3.84 -24.26
C ASP A 159 9.14 -2.46 -23.91
N ASP A 160 8.90 -2.23 -22.62
CA ASP A 160 8.25 -1.01 -22.10
C ASP A 160 9.23 -0.12 -21.30
N HIS A 161 10.54 -0.36 -21.45
CA HIS A 161 11.60 0.35 -20.75
C HIS A 161 11.71 1.83 -21.18
N HIS A 162 11.44 2.14 -22.46
CA HIS A 162 11.52 3.48 -23.03
C HIS A 162 10.52 4.47 -22.41
N TYR A 163 9.49 3.97 -21.69
CA TYR A 163 8.53 4.81 -20.99
C TYR A 163 9.05 5.42 -19.68
N GLN A 164 10.24 5.02 -19.20
CA GLN A 164 10.89 5.57 -18.01
C GLN A 164 9.93 5.65 -16.80
N GLY A 165 9.73 6.83 -16.22
CA GLY A 165 8.83 7.07 -15.08
C GLY A 165 7.37 6.68 -15.35
N SER A 166 6.91 6.81 -16.59
CA SER A 166 5.54 6.53 -17.04
C SER A 166 5.27 5.05 -17.35
N LYS A 167 6.29 4.18 -17.20
CA LYS A 167 6.14 2.74 -17.32
C LYS A 167 5.01 2.23 -16.42
N HIS A 168 4.24 1.26 -16.91
CA HIS A 168 3.04 0.78 -16.22
C HIS A 168 3.36 0.29 -14.80
N PHE A 169 4.47 -0.44 -14.60
CA PHE A 169 4.90 -0.88 -13.27
C PHE A 169 5.01 0.27 -12.26
N ARG A 170 5.68 1.37 -12.63
CA ARG A 170 5.94 2.50 -11.74
C ARG A 170 4.66 3.27 -11.44
N THR A 171 3.87 3.55 -12.47
CA THR A 171 2.62 4.29 -12.34
C THR A 171 1.57 3.49 -11.57
N ASP A 172 1.42 2.18 -11.81
CA ASP A 172 0.56 1.28 -11.02
C ASP A 172 1.00 1.24 -9.55
N TYR A 173 2.31 1.13 -9.30
CA TYR A 173 2.85 1.10 -7.96
C TYR A 173 2.57 2.39 -7.19
N LEU A 174 2.94 3.55 -7.75
CA LEU A 174 2.71 4.86 -7.14
C LEU A 174 1.21 5.11 -6.91
N MET A 175 0.39 4.78 -7.91
CA MET A 175 -1.06 4.87 -7.83
C MET A 175 -1.59 4.07 -6.61
N ARG A 176 -1.21 2.80 -6.45
CA ARG A 176 -1.64 1.98 -5.30
C ARG A 176 -1.22 2.58 -3.95
N LYS A 177 -0.02 3.16 -3.86
CA LYS A 177 0.47 3.78 -2.61
C LYS A 177 -0.25 5.07 -2.28
N LEU A 178 -0.55 5.89 -3.28
CA LEU A 178 -1.28 7.13 -3.12
C LEU A 178 -2.76 6.88 -2.78
N TRP A 179 -3.41 5.91 -3.42
CA TRP A 179 -4.77 5.53 -3.03
C TRP A 179 -4.82 4.97 -1.62
N ARG A 180 -3.82 4.20 -1.19
CA ARG A 180 -3.73 3.79 0.22
C ARG A 180 -3.69 5.01 1.15
N LEU A 181 -2.89 6.02 0.84
CA LEU A 181 -2.81 7.26 1.62
C LEU A 181 -4.18 7.95 1.67
N ILE A 182 -4.78 8.17 0.50
CA ILE A 182 -6.01 8.96 0.32
C ILE A 182 -7.22 8.24 0.93
N GLU A 183 -7.40 6.94 0.70
CA GLU A 183 -8.64 6.23 1.06
C GLU A 183 -8.60 5.62 2.47
N ASN A 184 -7.40 5.41 3.03
CA ASN A 184 -7.27 4.79 4.35
C ASN A 184 -6.62 5.74 5.37
N ASP A 185 -5.39 6.18 5.08
CA ASP A 185 -4.58 6.86 6.09
C ASP A 185 -5.09 8.27 6.42
N ILE A 186 -5.60 9.01 5.44
CA ILE A 186 -6.18 10.34 5.64
C ILE A 186 -7.56 10.30 6.30
N PRO A 187 -8.52 9.46 5.87
CA PRO A 187 -9.79 9.30 6.57
C PRO A 187 -9.61 8.89 8.04
N GLU A 188 -8.65 8.03 8.34
CA GLU A 188 -8.30 7.67 9.72
C GLU A 188 -7.72 8.88 10.49
N LEU A 189 -6.84 9.67 9.87
CA LEU A 189 -6.34 10.90 10.49
C LEU A 189 -7.49 11.87 10.79
N LEU A 190 -8.39 12.10 9.84
CA LEU A 190 -9.51 13.02 9.97
C LEU A 190 -10.51 12.56 11.04
N SER A 191 -10.74 11.26 11.23
CA SER A 191 -11.58 10.77 12.33
C SER A 191 -10.96 11.07 13.71
N TYR A 192 -9.62 11.03 13.83
CA TYR A 192 -8.96 11.50 15.04
C TYR A 192 -9.14 13.01 15.29
N TYR A 193 -9.24 13.82 14.23
CA TYR A 193 -9.63 15.23 14.36
C TYR A 193 -11.08 15.38 14.86
N GLU A 194 -12.02 14.54 14.42
CA GLU A 194 -13.40 14.55 14.93
C GLU A 194 -13.46 14.24 16.43
N ASP A 195 -12.75 13.20 16.86
CA ASP A 195 -12.63 12.81 18.26
C ASP A 195 -12.01 13.93 19.10
N TYR A 196 -10.94 14.54 18.59
CA TYR A 196 -10.28 15.66 19.25
C TYR A 196 -11.22 16.87 19.39
N ILE A 197 -11.89 17.29 18.31
CA ILE A 197 -12.77 18.45 18.32
C ILE A 197 -13.97 18.23 19.25
N SER A 198 -14.52 17.01 19.28
CA SER A 198 -15.61 16.61 20.17
C SER A 198 -15.22 16.64 21.65
N THR A 199 -14.05 16.07 21.98
CA THR A 199 -13.51 16.08 23.33
C THR A 199 -13.10 17.49 23.76
N TRP A 200 -12.47 18.27 22.87
CA TRP A 200 -12.10 19.67 23.12
C TRP A 200 -13.33 20.53 23.42
N LYS A 201 -14.42 20.40 22.66
CA LYS A 201 -15.69 21.10 22.94
C LYS A 201 -16.25 20.74 24.31
N SER A 202 -16.18 19.47 24.69
CA SER A 202 -16.64 18.97 25.98
C SER A 202 -15.76 19.47 27.13
N SER A 203 -14.44 19.54 26.93
CA SER A 203 -13.49 20.08 27.91
C SER A 203 -13.69 21.57 28.17
N ASN A 204 -13.98 22.37 27.14
CA ASN A 204 -14.31 23.78 27.30
C ASN A 204 -15.67 23.99 28.00
N SER A 205 -16.65 23.12 27.72
CA SER A 205 -17.99 23.24 28.31
C SER A 205 -18.03 22.74 29.77
N ARG A 206 -17.24 21.72 30.08
CA ARG A 206 -17.13 21.10 31.42
C ARG A 206 -15.66 20.79 31.73
N PRO A 207 -14.90 21.77 32.22
CA PRO A 207 -13.49 21.55 32.56
C PRO A 207 -13.36 20.54 33.69
N SER A 208 -12.84 19.36 33.39
CA SER A 208 -12.48 18.33 34.37
C SER A 208 -11.12 17.76 34.03
N GLN A 209 -10.40 17.24 35.02
CA GLN A 209 -9.10 16.59 34.79
C GLN A 209 -9.23 15.45 33.78
N TYR A 210 -10.33 14.70 33.82
CA TYR A 210 -10.64 13.66 32.86
C TYR A 210 -10.77 14.24 31.43
N ASN A 211 -11.66 15.22 31.22
CA ASN A 211 -11.89 15.80 29.89
C ASN A 211 -10.62 16.43 29.29
N CYS A 212 -9.84 17.15 30.10
CA CYS A 212 -8.57 17.74 29.66
C CYS A 212 -7.53 16.67 29.31
N SER A 213 -7.55 15.52 29.99
CA SER A 213 -6.66 14.40 29.69
C SER A 213 -7.07 13.68 28.42
N SER A 214 -8.38 13.48 28.20
CA SER A 214 -8.91 12.90 26.95
C SER A 214 -8.57 13.76 25.73
N THR A 215 -8.78 15.08 25.79
CA THR A 215 -8.41 15.98 24.68
C THR A 215 -6.92 15.94 24.37
N ARG A 216 -6.05 15.89 25.40
CA ARG A 216 -4.60 15.74 25.20
C ARG A 216 -4.24 14.38 24.60
N HIS A 217 -4.90 13.31 25.02
CA HIS A 217 -4.71 11.99 24.45
C HIS A 217 -5.06 11.98 22.96
N CYS A 218 -6.23 12.49 22.57
CA CYS A 218 -6.62 12.64 21.16
C CYS A 218 -5.61 13.48 20.38
N GLY A 219 -5.15 14.61 20.93
CA GLY A 219 -4.11 15.43 20.30
C GLY A 219 -2.80 14.67 20.08
N GLY A 220 -2.39 13.84 21.05
CA GLY A 220 -1.22 12.98 20.91
C GLY A 220 -1.38 11.87 19.86
N VAL A 221 -2.59 11.33 19.69
CA VAL A 221 -2.92 10.36 18.63
C VAL A 221 -2.80 11.03 17.25
N ILE A 222 -3.35 12.23 17.09
CA ILE A 222 -3.21 13.03 15.86
C ILE A 222 -1.73 13.25 15.54
N VAL A 223 -0.92 13.72 16.49
CA VAL A 223 0.52 13.96 16.26
C VAL A 223 1.22 12.71 15.72
N LYS A 224 0.94 11.54 16.31
CA LYS A 224 1.52 10.26 15.85
C LYS A 224 1.06 9.88 14.45
N LYS A 225 -0.23 10.03 14.15
CA LYS A 225 -0.76 9.70 12.82
C LYS A 225 -0.26 10.68 11.76
N THR A 226 -0.14 11.97 12.06
CA THR A 226 0.46 12.97 11.18
C THR A 226 1.93 12.65 10.89
N ASP A 227 2.72 12.29 11.90
CA ASP A 227 4.12 11.86 11.72
C ASP A 227 4.23 10.61 10.83
N TYR A 228 3.34 9.63 11.02
CA TYR A 228 3.24 8.49 10.11
C TYR A 228 2.91 8.92 8.67
N CYS A 229 1.92 9.81 8.47
CA CYS A 229 1.56 10.30 7.14
C CYS A 229 2.75 11.03 6.49
N TYR A 230 3.52 11.81 7.25
CA TYR A 230 4.74 12.47 6.76
C TYR A 230 5.77 11.46 6.27
N GLN A 231 6.08 10.46 7.07
CA GLN A 231 7.03 9.42 6.69
C GLN A 231 6.54 8.63 5.47
N PHE A 232 5.23 8.42 5.35
CA PHE A 232 4.65 7.73 4.18
C PHE A 232 4.71 8.59 2.92
N VAL A 233 4.40 9.89 3.01
CA VAL A 233 4.59 10.86 1.91
C VAL A 233 6.05 10.93 1.48
N ASP A 234 6.99 10.97 2.43
CA ASP A 234 8.42 10.98 2.12
C ASP A 234 8.88 9.69 1.41
N LYS A 235 8.27 8.54 1.73
CA LYS A 235 8.48 7.29 0.97
C LYS A 235 7.92 7.36 -0.45
N ILE A 236 6.75 7.97 -0.65
CA ILE A 236 6.18 8.14 -2.00
C ILE A 236 7.08 9.04 -2.85
N ILE A 237 7.56 10.15 -2.31
CA ILE A 237 8.55 11.03 -2.96
C ILE A 237 9.80 10.22 -3.32
N HIS A 238 10.31 9.40 -2.40
CA HIS A 238 11.45 8.53 -2.69
C HIS A 238 11.15 7.56 -3.84
N TRP A 239 9.96 6.94 -3.88
CA TRP A 239 9.58 6.03 -4.96
C TRP A 239 9.41 6.68 -6.33
N CYS A 240 9.09 7.98 -6.39
CA CYS A 240 9.12 8.73 -7.65
C CYS A 240 10.51 8.68 -8.30
N GLN A 241 11.56 8.79 -7.47
CA GLN A 241 12.97 8.84 -7.88
C GLN A 241 13.68 7.48 -7.93
N ALA A 242 13.16 6.50 -7.18
CA ALA A 242 13.82 5.22 -6.94
C ALA A 242 13.96 4.38 -8.22
N SER A 243 15.00 3.55 -8.31
CA SER A 243 15.07 2.56 -9.40
C SER A 243 13.97 1.50 -9.26
N ASP A 244 13.66 0.78 -10.34
CA ASP A 244 12.68 -0.32 -10.28
C ASP A 244 13.11 -1.38 -9.26
N PHE A 245 14.42 -1.61 -9.11
CA PHE A 245 14.96 -2.52 -8.10
C PHE A 245 14.77 -2.01 -6.67
N ASP A 246 15.01 -0.72 -6.41
CA ASP A 246 14.80 -0.12 -5.09
C ASP A 246 13.35 -0.24 -4.63
N ILE A 247 12.40 0.02 -5.54
CA ILE A 247 10.96 -0.16 -5.30
C ILE A 247 10.66 -1.62 -4.91
N ILE A 248 11.20 -2.58 -5.67
CA ILE A 248 11.01 -4.01 -5.40
C ILE A 248 11.61 -4.42 -4.05
N ARG A 249 12.79 -3.91 -3.69
CA ARG A 249 13.43 -4.23 -2.41
C ARG A 249 12.60 -3.77 -1.21
N ASP A 250 12.01 -2.58 -1.30
CA ASP A 250 11.13 -2.07 -0.25
C ASP A 250 9.92 -2.98 -0.02
N GLU A 251 9.33 -3.52 -1.10
CA GLU A 251 8.23 -4.48 -1.02
C GLU A 251 8.68 -5.82 -0.42
N TRP A 252 9.87 -6.30 -0.79
CA TRP A 252 10.40 -7.56 -0.25
C TRP A 252 10.68 -7.52 1.25
N VAL A 253 10.85 -6.35 1.87
CA VAL A 253 11.01 -6.25 3.33
C VAL A 253 9.69 -6.49 4.08
N LEU A 254 8.56 -6.15 3.46
CA LEU A 254 7.25 -6.15 4.12
C LEU A 254 6.81 -7.50 4.72
N PRO A 255 7.07 -8.67 4.08
CA PRO A 255 6.64 -9.96 4.62
C PRO A 255 7.49 -10.48 5.80
N ILE A 256 8.68 -9.91 6.04
CA ILE A 256 9.63 -10.43 7.05
C ILE A 256 9.04 -10.49 8.47
N PRO A 257 8.38 -9.43 9.00
CA PRO A 257 7.78 -9.48 10.34
C PRO A 257 6.69 -10.56 10.48
N LYS A 258 5.98 -10.88 9.39
CA LYS A 258 4.98 -11.94 9.38
C LYS A 258 5.64 -13.31 9.51
N LEU A 259 6.74 -13.54 8.80
CA LEU A 259 7.55 -14.75 8.97
C LEU A 259 8.14 -14.87 10.38
N ASP A 260 8.61 -13.76 10.97
CA ASP A 260 9.09 -13.72 12.35
C ASP A 260 8.01 -14.18 13.34
N LYS A 261 6.79 -13.66 13.19
CA LYS A 261 5.65 -14.03 14.03
C LYS A 261 5.25 -15.51 13.88
N LEU A 262 5.27 -16.04 12.65
CA LEU A 262 4.98 -17.45 12.40
C LEU A 262 6.04 -18.36 13.05
N LEU A 263 7.32 -17.98 12.95
CA LEU A 263 8.42 -18.69 13.61
C LEU A 263 8.28 -18.69 15.13
N GLU A 264 7.96 -17.54 15.73
CA GLU A 264 7.69 -17.43 17.18
C GLU A 264 6.55 -18.37 17.59
N THR A 265 5.40 -18.28 16.89
CA THR A 265 4.22 -19.09 17.16
C THR A 265 4.50 -20.60 17.11
N LEU A 266 5.21 -21.07 16.07
CA LEU A 266 5.56 -22.48 15.93
C LEU A 266 6.59 -22.94 16.95
N THR A 267 7.56 -22.10 17.27
CA THR A 267 8.62 -22.41 18.25
C THR A 267 8.02 -22.54 19.66
N GLU A 268 7.12 -21.63 20.04
CA GLU A 268 6.39 -21.73 21.31
C GLU A 268 5.59 -23.02 21.42
N LYS A 269 4.82 -23.36 20.37
CA LYS A 269 4.05 -24.60 20.33
C LYS A 269 4.93 -25.85 20.36
N ALA A 270 6.08 -25.82 19.70
CA ALA A 270 7.04 -26.93 19.72
C ALA A 270 7.70 -27.15 21.10
N HIS A 271 7.82 -26.09 21.90
CA HIS A 271 8.37 -26.13 23.27
C HIS A 271 7.32 -26.48 24.35
N GLN A 272 6.04 -26.19 24.11
CA GLN A 272 4.94 -26.57 25.00
C GLN A 272 4.65 -28.08 24.99
N ASP A 273 5.22 -28.80 24.03
CA ASP A 273 5.20 -30.27 23.97
C ASP A 273 6.34 -30.83 24.84
N PRO A 274 6.07 -31.28 26.08
CA PRO A 274 7.12 -31.73 26.99
C PRO A 274 7.78 -32.98 26.41
N ALA A 275 9.08 -33.08 26.58
CA ALA A 275 9.95 -34.18 26.15
C ALA A 275 9.65 -35.55 26.80
N ASN A 276 8.38 -35.95 26.95
CA ASN A 276 8.00 -37.17 27.64
C ASN A 276 6.78 -37.89 27.05
N THR A 277 6.70 -37.93 25.72
CA THR A 277 5.98 -39.04 25.05
C THR A 277 6.90 -39.56 23.97
N GLN A 278 7.21 -40.85 24.04
CA GLN A 278 8.19 -41.53 23.20
C GLN A 278 7.75 -41.65 21.73
N GLU A 279 6.62 -41.04 21.38
CA GLU A 279 6.10 -40.85 20.03
C GLU A 279 5.66 -39.40 19.90
N VAL A 280 6.51 -38.55 19.33
CA VAL A 280 6.06 -37.24 18.83
C VAL A 280 5.06 -37.54 17.73
N GLY A 281 3.76 -37.33 17.98
CA GLY A 281 2.72 -37.60 17.00
C GLY A 281 3.06 -36.94 15.66
N ARG A 282 2.74 -37.62 14.54
CA ARG A 282 2.99 -37.12 13.16
C ARG A 282 2.66 -35.63 12.98
N PRO A 283 1.55 -35.07 13.50
CA PRO A 283 1.26 -33.63 13.42
C PRO A 283 2.30 -32.73 14.11
N ALA A 284 2.75 -33.09 15.31
CA ALA A 284 3.75 -32.32 16.04
C ALA A 284 5.12 -32.37 15.35
N ARG A 285 5.44 -33.51 14.73
CA ARG A 285 6.63 -33.65 13.86
C ARG A 285 6.54 -32.73 12.64
N LEU A 286 5.39 -32.68 11.95
CA LEU A 286 5.16 -31.77 10.82
C LEU A 286 5.32 -30.30 11.23
N ALA A 287 4.75 -29.88 12.36
CA ALA A 287 4.90 -28.52 12.87
C ALA A 287 6.37 -28.14 13.11
N ARG A 288 7.19 -29.07 13.64
CA ARG A 288 8.63 -28.87 13.81
C ARG A 288 9.36 -28.78 12.46
N LEU A 289 8.94 -29.54 11.46
CA LEU A 289 9.52 -29.52 10.11
C LEU A 289 9.09 -28.30 9.27
N THR A 290 8.02 -27.59 9.64
CA THR A 290 7.67 -26.28 9.07
C THR A 290 8.67 -25.18 9.47
N ILE A 291 9.31 -25.29 10.64
CA ILE A 291 10.25 -24.27 11.15
C ILE A 291 11.44 -24.04 10.21
N PRO A 292 12.17 -25.09 9.75
CA PRO A 292 13.21 -24.93 8.73
C PRO A 292 12.76 -24.22 7.45
N LEU A 293 11.57 -24.53 6.92
CA LEU A 293 11.03 -23.90 5.72
C LEU A 293 10.83 -22.38 5.92
N LEU A 294 10.19 -21.99 7.02
CA LEU A 294 10.01 -20.58 7.37
C LEU A 294 11.35 -19.85 7.57
N LYS A 295 12.32 -20.49 8.22
CA LYS A 295 13.67 -19.92 8.41
C LYS A 295 14.39 -19.71 7.08
N LEU A 296 14.29 -20.67 6.16
CA LEU A 296 14.90 -20.57 4.85
C LEU A 296 14.25 -19.46 4.02
N ALA A 297 12.92 -19.40 3.96
CA ALA A 297 12.18 -18.33 3.27
C ALA A 297 12.54 -16.95 3.83
N ARG A 298 12.54 -16.80 5.16
CA ARG A 298 12.97 -15.57 5.84
C ARG A 298 14.40 -15.20 5.46
N THR A 299 15.31 -16.17 5.45
CA THR A 299 16.73 -15.95 5.12
C THR A 299 16.89 -15.49 3.67
N LEU A 300 16.16 -16.12 2.74
CA LEU A 300 16.13 -15.72 1.33
C LEU A 300 15.67 -14.29 1.18
N ILE A 301 14.47 -13.98 1.65
CA ILE A 301 13.86 -12.66 1.53
C ILE A 301 14.77 -11.61 2.19
N THR A 302 15.24 -11.86 3.41
CA THR A 302 16.15 -10.92 4.11
C THR A 302 17.44 -10.66 3.33
N LYS A 303 18.01 -11.69 2.70
CA LYS A 303 19.26 -11.59 1.94
C LYS A 303 19.07 -10.78 0.67
N VAL A 304 18.02 -11.06 -0.11
CA VAL A 304 17.75 -10.38 -1.39
C VAL A 304 17.23 -8.95 -1.20
N SER A 305 16.50 -8.67 -0.12
CA SER A 305 16.07 -7.30 0.23
C SER A 305 17.19 -6.44 0.80
N ASN A 306 18.29 -7.04 1.26
CA ASN A 306 19.43 -6.34 1.85
C ASN A 306 19.06 -5.39 3.01
N THR A 307 18.37 -5.93 4.01
CA THR A 307 17.90 -5.18 5.19
C THR A 307 19.02 -4.51 6.01
N LYS A 308 20.29 -4.90 5.78
CA LYS A 308 21.47 -4.36 6.47
C LYS A 308 22.12 -3.16 5.77
N LYS A 309 21.54 -2.66 4.66
CA LYS A 309 22.09 -1.54 3.86
C LYS A 309 23.56 -1.72 3.44
N LYS A 310 24.00 -2.96 3.17
CA LYS A 310 25.30 -3.20 2.52
C LYS A 310 25.10 -3.03 1.01
N GLU A 311 26.09 -2.65 0.22
CA GLU A 311 25.91 -2.74 -1.24
C GLU A 311 25.72 -4.22 -1.61
N LEU A 312 24.62 -4.52 -2.31
CA LEU A 312 24.42 -5.85 -2.88
C LEU A 312 25.47 -6.06 -3.97
N PRO A 313 26.01 -7.26 -4.15
CA PRO A 313 26.95 -7.55 -5.23
C PRO A 313 26.26 -7.63 -6.61
N PHE A 314 24.99 -7.22 -6.70
CA PHE A 314 24.19 -7.27 -7.90
C PHE A 314 23.12 -6.18 -7.94
N SER A 315 22.68 -5.87 -9.15
CA SER A 315 21.47 -5.10 -9.46
C SER A 315 20.49 -5.96 -10.25
N LEU A 316 19.28 -5.48 -10.45
CA LEU A 316 18.43 -5.98 -11.53
C LEU A 316 18.77 -5.26 -12.83
N ASP A 317 18.50 -5.93 -13.94
CA ASP A 317 18.50 -5.37 -15.29
C ASP A 317 17.51 -4.18 -15.36
N ASP A 318 17.99 -3.05 -15.89
CA ASP A 318 17.24 -1.81 -16.03
C ASP A 318 16.21 -1.87 -17.17
N GLU A 319 16.35 -2.82 -18.08
CA GLU A 319 15.42 -3.06 -19.20
C GLU A 319 14.31 -4.08 -18.87
N LEU A 320 14.18 -4.55 -17.62
CA LEU A 320 13.13 -5.50 -17.24
C LEU A 320 11.73 -4.95 -17.49
N ASN A 321 10.91 -5.67 -18.25
CA ASN A 321 9.53 -5.23 -18.49
C ASN A 321 8.62 -5.30 -17.26
N THR A 322 7.51 -4.55 -17.29
CA THR A 322 6.48 -4.52 -16.23
C THR A 322 6.04 -5.92 -15.77
N LYS A 323 5.82 -6.87 -16.69
CA LYS A 323 5.36 -8.22 -16.33
C LYS A 323 6.37 -8.96 -15.46
N THR A 324 7.66 -8.81 -15.75
CA THR A 324 8.73 -9.44 -15.00
C THR A 324 8.90 -8.76 -13.64
N LEU A 325 8.82 -7.43 -13.60
CA LEU A 325 8.86 -6.66 -12.36
C LEU A 325 7.70 -7.00 -11.41
N HIS A 326 6.48 -7.18 -11.92
CA HIS A 326 5.35 -7.62 -11.09
C HIS A 326 5.59 -9.01 -10.49
N LYS A 327 6.11 -9.96 -11.27
CA LYS A 327 6.45 -11.30 -10.76
C LYS A 327 7.46 -11.23 -9.62
N LEU A 328 8.48 -10.39 -9.77
CA LEU A 328 9.50 -10.17 -8.74
C LEU A 328 8.90 -9.47 -7.51
N GLN A 329 8.12 -8.42 -7.71
CA GLN A 329 7.49 -7.64 -6.63
C GLN A 329 6.64 -8.51 -5.70
N TYR A 330 5.73 -9.32 -6.26
CA TYR A 330 4.75 -10.06 -5.46
C TYR A 330 5.27 -11.38 -4.87
N ALA A 331 6.40 -11.89 -5.36
CA ALA A 331 6.86 -13.23 -5.00
C ALA A 331 7.10 -13.43 -3.49
N PRO A 332 7.83 -12.56 -2.76
CA PRO A 332 8.02 -12.74 -1.32
C PRO A 332 6.74 -12.73 -0.49
N ASP A 333 5.77 -11.90 -0.85
CA ASP A 333 4.48 -11.86 -0.16
C ASP A 333 3.66 -13.12 -0.44
N SER A 334 3.65 -13.60 -1.69
CA SER A 334 3.01 -14.86 -2.08
C SER A 334 3.61 -16.04 -1.32
N ILE A 335 4.94 -16.18 -1.31
CA ILE A 335 5.64 -17.24 -0.58
C ILE A 335 5.29 -17.20 0.90
N THR A 336 5.27 -16.00 1.50
CA THR A 336 4.96 -15.82 2.91
C THR A 336 3.52 -16.19 3.24
N SER A 337 2.57 -15.83 2.37
CA SER A 337 1.15 -16.17 2.53
C SER A 337 0.89 -17.67 2.34
N ASP A 338 1.55 -18.32 1.38
CA ASP A 338 1.50 -19.77 1.20
C ASP A 338 2.06 -20.51 2.43
N LEU A 339 3.14 -20.00 3.03
CA LEU A 339 3.72 -20.54 4.26
C LEU A 339 2.87 -20.29 5.51
N GLU A 340 2.15 -19.16 5.58
CA GLU A 340 1.15 -18.92 6.62
C GLU A 340 0.02 -19.94 6.53
N ASP A 341 -0.50 -20.20 5.33
CA ASP A 341 -1.53 -21.22 5.10
C ASP A 341 -1.05 -22.61 5.49
N LEU A 342 0.18 -22.97 5.09
CA LEU A 342 0.80 -24.24 5.50
C LEU A 342 0.88 -24.33 7.03
N THR A 343 1.38 -23.28 7.67
CA THR A 343 1.54 -23.22 9.13
C THR A 343 0.19 -23.37 9.84
N ARG A 344 -0.83 -22.64 9.39
CA ARG A 344 -2.18 -22.71 9.96
C ARG A 344 -2.77 -24.11 9.82
N THR A 345 -2.68 -24.73 8.64
CA THR A 345 -3.25 -26.06 8.40
C THR A 345 -2.53 -27.14 9.21
N VAL A 346 -1.19 -27.07 9.30
CA VAL A 346 -0.41 -27.99 10.16
C VAL A 346 -0.75 -27.79 11.64
N LEU A 347 -0.91 -26.55 12.10
CA LEU A 347 -1.29 -26.30 13.49
C LEU A 347 -2.71 -26.77 13.81
N GLN A 348 -3.63 -26.73 12.84
CA GLN A 348 -4.97 -27.27 12.99
C GLN A 348 -4.95 -28.80 13.13
N SER A 349 -4.09 -29.51 12.40
CA SER A 349 -3.98 -30.98 12.50
C SER A 349 -3.30 -31.47 13.79
N VAL A 350 -2.60 -30.58 14.51
CA VAL A 350 -2.06 -30.87 15.86
C VAL A 350 -3.15 -30.80 16.93
N THR A 351 -4.28 -30.13 16.67
CA THR A 351 -5.34 -30.01 17.69
C THR A 351 -6.15 -31.29 17.82
N PRO A 352 -6.54 -31.71 19.04
CA PRO A 352 -7.25 -32.99 19.27
C PRO A 352 -8.61 -33.14 18.56
N ILE A 353 -9.15 -32.05 18.01
CA ILE A 353 -10.47 -32.01 17.37
C ILE A 353 -10.38 -32.38 15.89
N ASN A 354 -9.21 -32.21 15.26
CA ASN A 354 -9.04 -32.43 13.82
C ASN A 354 -8.15 -33.65 13.58
N SER A 355 -8.48 -34.45 12.57
CA SER A 355 -7.65 -35.58 12.13
C SER A 355 -6.61 -35.12 11.11
N LEU A 356 -5.36 -35.59 11.24
CA LEU A 356 -4.32 -35.36 10.23
C LEU A 356 -4.76 -35.88 8.85
N ALA A 357 -5.42 -37.04 8.81
CA ALA A 357 -5.87 -37.69 7.58
C ALA A 357 -6.77 -36.78 6.73
N GLU A 358 -7.61 -35.95 7.38
CA GLU A 358 -8.49 -35.00 6.69
C GLU A 358 -7.73 -33.81 6.08
N SER A 359 -6.55 -33.50 6.61
CA SER A 359 -5.72 -32.36 6.21
C SER A 359 -4.52 -32.74 5.33
N GLU A 360 -4.18 -34.02 5.22
CA GLU A 360 -2.93 -34.48 4.60
C GLU A 360 -2.84 -34.08 3.12
N ALA A 361 -3.91 -34.33 2.37
CA ALA A 361 -3.99 -33.95 0.96
C ALA A 361 -3.84 -32.43 0.76
N GLU A 362 -4.44 -31.63 1.65
CA GLU A 362 -4.35 -30.16 1.59
C GLU A 362 -2.95 -29.67 1.97
N ILE A 363 -2.33 -30.24 3.02
CA ILE A 363 -0.94 -29.93 3.40
C ILE A 363 0.00 -30.22 2.23
N ARG A 364 -0.15 -31.38 1.59
CA ARG A 364 0.64 -31.81 0.42
C ARG A 364 0.45 -30.85 -0.75
N ARG A 365 -0.79 -30.47 -1.04
CA ARG A 365 -1.14 -29.51 -2.09
C ARG A 365 -0.51 -28.15 -1.82
N ILE A 366 -0.57 -27.65 -0.59
CA ILE A 366 0.01 -26.36 -0.23
C ILE A 366 1.54 -26.37 -0.41
N ILE A 367 2.25 -27.34 0.14
CA ILE A 367 3.73 -27.36 0.05
C ILE A 367 4.19 -27.48 -1.41
N HIS A 368 3.69 -28.46 -2.17
CA HIS A 368 4.17 -28.72 -3.52
C HIS A 368 3.64 -27.74 -4.57
N GLU A 369 2.32 -27.52 -4.61
CA GLU A 369 1.72 -26.78 -5.72
C GLU A 369 1.78 -25.27 -5.53
N ARG A 370 1.93 -24.81 -4.28
CA ARG A 370 1.98 -23.39 -3.93
C ARG A 370 3.37 -22.97 -3.47
N VAL A 371 3.83 -23.43 -2.30
CA VAL A 371 5.06 -22.91 -1.68
C VAL A 371 6.29 -23.17 -2.56
N SER A 372 6.58 -24.44 -2.89
CA SER A 372 7.79 -24.80 -3.66
C SER A 372 7.77 -24.21 -5.06
N LYS A 373 6.61 -24.26 -5.73
CA LYS A 373 6.43 -23.63 -7.04
C LYS A 373 6.65 -22.11 -7.00
N SER A 374 6.17 -21.42 -5.96
CA SER A 374 6.40 -19.99 -5.77
C SER A 374 7.88 -19.67 -5.54
N VAL A 375 8.59 -20.49 -4.75
CA VAL A 375 10.03 -20.37 -4.51
C VAL A 375 10.83 -20.60 -5.81
N ASP A 376 10.56 -21.68 -6.54
CA ASP A 376 11.24 -22.01 -7.79
C ASP A 376 11.05 -20.93 -8.86
N ASN A 377 9.81 -20.45 -9.02
CA ASN A 377 9.51 -19.37 -9.93
C ASN A 377 10.24 -18.08 -9.54
N PHE A 378 10.26 -17.75 -8.25
CA PHE A 378 10.95 -16.56 -7.77
C PHE A 378 12.45 -16.63 -8.05
N LEU A 379 13.10 -17.74 -7.67
CA LEU A 379 14.52 -17.95 -7.92
C LEU A 379 14.86 -17.93 -9.42
N THR A 380 14.02 -18.54 -10.25
CA THR A 380 14.22 -18.58 -11.70
C THR A 380 14.14 -17.18 -12.30
N VAL A 381 13.07 -16.44 -12.00
CA VAL A 381 12.91 -15.07 -12.52
C VAL A 381 14.03 -14.18 -12.00
N LEU A 382 14.36 -14.28 -10.71
CA LEU A 382 15.44 -13.50 -10.10
C LEU A 382 16.79 -13.80 -10.76
N ALA A 383 17.15 -15.07 -10.95
CA ALA A 383 18.41 -15.46 -11.58
C ALA A 383 18.54 -14.95 -13.02
N LEU A 384 17.44 -14.90 -13.78
CA LEU A 384 17.39 -14.36 -15.14
C LEU A 384 17.43 -12.83 -15.19
N SER A 385 17.11 -12.16 -14.08
CA SER A 385 16.98 -10.71 -13.99
C SER A 385 18.18 -10.02 -13.33
N ILE A 386 19.13 -10.77 -12.76
CA ILE A 386 20.27 -10.21 -12.03
C ILE A 386 21.41 -9.81 -12.99
N ILE A 387 21.93 -8.60 -12.79
CA ILE A 387 23.21 -8.13 -13.34
C ILE A 387 24.24 -8.06 -12.20
N PRO A 388 25.38 -8.80 -12.30
CA PRO A 388 26.47 -8.69 -11.34
C PRO A 388 27.07 -7.28 -11.32
N LEU A 389 27.28 -6.72 -10.13
CA LEU A 389 28.04 -5.48 -9.94
C LEU A 389 29.50 -5.88 -9.69
N ASP A 390 30.44 -5.38 -10.50
CA ASP A 390 31.85 -5.78 -10.44
C ASP A 390 32.42 -5.55 -9.03
N PRO A 391 32.71 -6.61 -8.26
CA PRO A 391 33.29 -6.44 -6.95
C PRO A 391 34.80 -6.38 -7.16
N GLY A 392 35.39 -5.23 -6.85
CA GLY A 392 36.81 -5.15 -6.45
C GLY A 392 37.12 -5.91 -5.15
N SER A 393 36.35 -6.96 -4.81
CA SER A 393 36.39 -7.70 -3.56
C SER A 393 36.30 -9.20 -3.80
N ASP A 394 37.01 -9.93 -2.95
CA ASP A 394 37.42 -11.33 -3.03
C ASP A 394 36.38 -12.29 -3.65
N ARG A 395 36.72 -12.92 -4.79
CA ARG A 395 35.90 -13.95 -5.48
C ARG A 395 35.71 -15.23 -4.66
N HIS A 396 36.32 -15.32 -3.48
CA HIS A 396 36.35 -16.52 -2.64
C HIS A 396 35.41 -16.48 -1.43
N SER A 397 34.64 -15.40 -1.22
CA SER A 397 33.64 -15.35 -0.16
C SER A 397 32.27 -15.83 -0.67
N LEU A 398 31.65 -16.78 0.03
CA LEU A 398 30.25 -17.16 -0.21
C LEU A 398 29.27 -15.98 -0.01
N GLU A 399 29.70 -14.92 0.69
CA GLU A 399 28.94 -13.69 0.82
C GLU A 399 29.03 -12.77 -0.41
N SER A 400 30.08 -12.90 -1.22
CA SER A 400 30.28 -12.13 -2.47
C SER A 400 29.80 -12.87 -3.71
N ASN A 401 29.81 -14.22 -3.72
CA ASN A 401 29.24 -15.01 -4.82
C ASN A 401 27.77 -15.38 -4.56
N TYR A 402 26.85 -14.52 -5.04
CA TYR A 402 25.41 -14.72 -4.86
C TYR A 402 24.88 -15.99 -5.56
N GLN A 403 25.52 -16.47 -6.63
CA GLN A 403 25.11 -17.67 -7.35
C GLN A 403 25.33 -18.92 -6.52
N ASP A 404 26.53 -19.07 -5.94
CA ASP A 404 26.86 -20.19 -5.04
C ASP A 404 25.94 -20.18 -3.81
N TRP A 405 25.63 -18.98 -3.30
CA TRP A 405 24.71 -18.82 -2.18
C TRP A 405 23.28 -19.27 -2.54
N PHE A 406 22.75 -18.90 -3.71
CA PHE A 406 21.42 -19.34 -4.15
C PHE A 406 21.35 -20.86 -4.35
N LEU A 407 22.38 -21.47 -4.94
CA LEU A 407 22.45 -22.93 -5.11
C LEU A 407 22.49 -23.64 -3.76
N THR A 408 23.37 -23.20 -2.86
CA THR A 408 23.45 -23.75 -1.49
C THR A 408 22.13 -23.60 -0.74
N TRP A 409 21.47 -22.44 -0.87
CA TRP A 409 20.17 -22.20 -0.28
C TRP A 409 19.10 -23.14 -0.84
N LYS A 410 19.10 -23.37 -2.15
CA LYS A 410 18.14 -24.26 -2.82
C LYS A 410 18.32 -25.71 -2.37
N ASP A 411 19.55 -26.19 -2.26
CA ASP A 411 19.82 -27.53 -1.75
C ASP A 411 19.28 -27.72 -0.33
N MET A 412 19.43 -26.72 0.54
CA MET A 412 18.86 -26.74 1.89
C MET A 412 17.33 -26.73 1.88
N TRP A 413 16.73 -25.96 0.97
CA TRP A 413 15.28 -25.91 0.79
C TRP A 413 14.73 -27.28 0.36
N ASP A 414 15.33 -27.89 -0.65
CA ASP A 414 14.89 -29.18 -1.20
C ASP A 414 15.03 -30.31 -0.19
N ASP A 415 16.07 -30.27 0.64
CA ASP A 415 16.22 -31.21 1.75
C ASP A 415 15.17 -31.01 2.85
N ALA A 416 14.85 -29.75 3.20
CA ALA A 416 13.81 -29.44 4.18
C ALA A 416 12.42 -29.85 3.69
N GLU A 417 12.10 -29.58 2.43
CA GLU A 417 10.86 -29.99 1.77
C GLU A 417 10.74 -31.52 1.75
N ARG A 418 11.78 -32.24 1.32
CA ARG A 418 11.77 -33.71 1.29
C ARG A 418 11.49 -34.31 2.66
N ARG A 419 12.18 -33.83 3.70
CA ARG A 419 11.96 -34.30 5.08
C ARG A 419 10.54 -34.01 5.57
N PHE A 420 9.98 -32.86 5.19
CA PHE A 420 8.60 -32.50 5.54
C PHE A 420 7.61 -33.46 4.87
N LEU A 421 7.79 -33.74 3.58
CA LEU A 421 6.95 -34.68 2.82
C LEU A 421 7.09 -36.10 3.33
N ASP A 422 8.31 -36.58 3.58
CA ASP A 422 8.54 -37.93 4.13
C ASP A 422 7.85 -38.13 5.48
N ALA A 423 7.71 -37.08 6.29
CA ALA A 423 6.96 -37.13 7.54
C ALA A 423 5.43 -37.06 7.33
N LEU A 424 5.01 -36.53 6.18
CA LEU A 424 3.61 -36.48 5.76
C LEU A 424 3.16 -37.82 5.20
N PHE A 425 4.02 -38.59 4.51
CA PHE A 425 3.71 -39.95 4.05
C PHE A 425 3.72 -40.96 5.21
N ASP A 426 2.76 -41.88 5.20
CA ASP A 426 2.68 -43.04 6.10
C ASP A 426 2.80 -44.32 5.28
N PRO A 427 3.91 -45.07 5.36
CA PRO A 427 4.02 -46.33 4.63
C PRO A 427 3.08 -47.43 5.17
N ASP A 428 2.57 -47.30 6.39
CA ASP A 428 1.81 -48.36 7.06
C ASP A 428 0.28 -48.30 6.75
N GLN A 429 -0.20 -47.30 6.00
CA GLN A 429 -1.62 -47.20 5.61
C GLN A 429 -1.94 -47.75 4.22
N ASP A 430 -0.94 -47.98 3.36
CA ASP A 430 -1.14 -48.48 1.99
C ASP A 430 -0.95 -50.01 1.86
N GLU A 431 -0.47 -50.70 2.91
CA GLU A 431 -0.35 -52.17 2.91
C GLU A 431 -1.61 -52.91 3.44
N GLU A 432 -2.47 -52.26 4.22
CA GLU A 432 -3.69 -52.90 4.75
C GLU A 432 -4.82 -53.07 3.71
N ASP A 433 -4.75 -52.40 2.54
CA ASP A 433 -5.75 -52.54 1.47
C ASP A 433 -5.41 -53.62 0.42
N VAL A 434 -4.31 -54.38 0.58
CA VAL A 434 -3.90 -55.42 -0.39
C VAL A 434 -4.01 -56.85 0.15
N ASP A 435 -4.24 -57.05 1.45
CA ASP A 435 -4.39 -58.40 2.03
C ASP A 435 -5.64 -58.55 2.88
N ASP A 436 -6.82 -58.59 2.24
CA ASP A 436 -7.96 -59.28 2.83
C ASP A 436 -8.66 -60.22 1.82
N GLY A 437 -8.31 -61.50 1.93
CA GLY A 437 -9.35 -62.53 1.99
C GLY A 437 -9.88 -63.10 0.68
N ARG A 438 -9.02 -63.71 -0.16
CA ARG A 438 -9.45 -64.86 -0.97
C ARG A 438 -8.83 -66.16 -0.47
N VAL A 439 -9.35 -66.64 0.65
CA VAL A 439 -9.27 -68.04 1.02
C VAL A 439 -10.12 -68.84 0.03
N PHE A 440 -9.49 -69.37 -1.02
CA PHE A 440 -10.07 -70.44 -1.81
C PHE A 440 -9.93 -71.76 -1.03
N GLU A 441 -10.98 -72.18 -0.34
CA GLU A 441 -11.11 -73.55 0.14
C GLU A 441 -11.20 -74.51 -1.06
N PHE A 442 -10.13 -75.26 -1.32
CA PHE A 442 -10.16 -76.46 -2.15
C PHE A 442 -10.66 -77.64 -1.30
N ARG A 443 -11.88 -78.12 -1.55
CA ARG A 443 -12.33 -79.45 -1.12
C ARG A 443 -12.04 -80.46 -2.24
N PHE A 444 -11.09 -81.37 -1.99
CA PHE A 444 -11.03 -82.67 -2.67
C PHE A 444 -11.92 -83.67 -1.91
N GLY A 445 -12.61 -84.52 -2.68
CA GLY A 445 -13.75 -85.33 -2.24
C GLY A 445 -13.45 -86.74 -1.70
N GLU A 446 -14.56 -87.43 -1.45
CA GLU A 446 -14.77 -88.88 -1.61
C GLU A 446 -16.07 -89.08 -2.41
#